data_AF-A0A6A3FX28-F1
#
_entry.id   AF-A0A6A3FX28-F1
#
_cell.length_a   1.000
_cell.length_b   1.000
_cell.length_c   1.000
_cell.angle_alpha   90.00
_cell.angle_beta   90.00
_cell.angle_gamma   90.00
#
_symmetry.space_group_name_H-M   'P 1'
#
loop_
_entity.id
_entity.type
_entity.pdbx_description
1 polymer ?
#
loop_
_entity_poly.entity_id
_entity_poly.type
_entity_poly.pdbx_seq_one_letter_code
_entity_poly.pdbx_strand_id
1 'polypeptide(L)' 'MQILRPMQIGDQTGPVTAPASTDTKLEAIKILMNLLWEAGLVAGAFDADDLFRPDLRIFQTSTKELFDS' A
#
# COMPACT_ATOMS: atom_id res chain seq x y z
N MET A 1 -27.04 16.41 4.27
CA MET A 1 -25.73 15.86 4.67
C MET A 1 -25.92 14.38 4.95
N GLN A 2 -25.33 13.49 4.15
CA GLN A 2 -25.41 12.05 4.36
C GLN A 2 -24.04 11.60 4.89
N ILE A 3 -23.99 11.17 6.14
CA ILE A 3 -22.76 10.64 6.74
C ILE A 3 -22.66 9.19 6.30
N LEU A 4 -21.71 8.90 5.41
CA LEU A 4 -21.37 7.53 5.05
C LEU A 4 -20.71 6.89 6.27
N ARG A 5 -21.31 5.81 6.79
CA ARG A 5 -20.67 4.94 7.78
C ARG A 5 -19.87 3.89 7.01
N PRO A 6 -18.53 3.85 7.14
CA PRO A 6 -17.73 2.81 6.51
C PRO A 6 -18.19 1.44 6.99
N MET A 7 -18.34 0.50 6.07
CA MET A 7 -18.60 -0.89 6.41
C MET A 7 -17.31 -1.49 6.96
N GLN A 8 -17.31 -1.81 8.25
CA GLN A 8 -16.19 -2.46 8.91
C GLN A 8 -16.07 -3.90 8.38
N ILE A 9 -14.91 -4.25 7.82
CA ILE A 9 -14.63 -5.59 7.33
C ILE A 9 -14.02 -6.40 8.48
N GLY A 10 -14.77 -7.37 9.00
CA GLY A 10 -14.35 -8.28 10.07
C GLY A 10 -14.46 -7.70 11.49
N ASP A 11 -14.33 -8.58 12.49
CA ASP A 11 -14.21 -8.17 13.88
C ASP A 11 -12.83 -7.53 14.10
N GLN A 12 -12.79 -6.27 14.56
CA GLN A 12 -11.54 -5.60 14.94
C GLN A 12 -11.04 -6.21 16.24
N THR A 13 -10.40 -7.38 16.17
CA THR A 13 -9.80 -8.03 17.33
C THR A 13 -8.41 -7.45 17.59
N GLY A 14 -8.32 -6.16 17.92
CA GLY A 14 -7.05 -5.55 18.32
C GLY A 14 -7.00 -4.02 18.26
N PRO A 15 -5.99 -3.40 18.89
CA PRO A 15 -5.73 -1.97 18.73
C PRO A 15 -5.43 -1.64 17.27
N VAL A 16 -6.10 -0.64 16.71
CA VAL A 16 -5.78 -0.13 15.37
C VAL A 16 -4.61 0.85 15.50
N THR A 17 -3.45 0.46 15.00
CA THR A 17 -2.28 1.35 14.90
C THR A 17 -2.49 2.32 13.74
N ALA A 18 -2.41 3.62 14.01
CA ALA A 18 -2.44 4.61 12.94
C ALA A 18 -1.16 4.51 12.08
N PRO A 19 -1.26 4.60 10.73
CA PRO A 19 -0.08 4.65 9.89
C PRO A 19 0.76 5.89 10.19
N ALA A 20 2.08 5.75 10.11
CA ALA A 20 2.98 6.90 10.13
C ALA A 20 2.75 7.78 8.88
N SER A 21 2.85 9.10 9.05
CA SER A 21 2.79 10.05 7.93
C SER A 21 4.10 10.03 7.14
N THR A 22 4.01 10.10 5.82
CA THR A 22 5.18 10.21 4.93
C THR A 22 4.85 10.94 3.64
N ASP A 23 5.84 11.66 3.12
CA ASP A 23 5.72 12.44 1.88
C ASP A 23 5.97 11.60 0.62
N THR A 24 6.48 10.36 0.78
CA THR A 24 6.88 9.51 -0.34
C THR A 24 5.93 8.33 -0.51
N LYS A 25 5.45 8.12 -1.74
CA LYS A 25 4.55 7.00 -2.10
C LYS A 25 5.14 5.63 -1.71
N LEU A 26 6.42 5.40 -1.94
CA LEU A 26 7.09 4.14 -1.60
C LEU A 26 7.05 3.85 -0.08
N GLU A 27 7.35 4.85 0.74
CA GLU A 27 7.31 4.71 2.19
C GLU A 27 5.87 4.51 2.68
N ALA A 28 4.90 5.18 2.08
CA ALA A 28 3.48 4.98 2.39
C ALA A 28 3.05 3.53 2.11
N ILE A 29 3.52 2.94 1.01
CA ILE A 29 3.25 1.55 0.65
C ILE A 29 3.90 0.58 1.64
N LYS A 30 5.16 0.82 2.05
CA LYS A 30 5.81 -0.02 3.08
C LYS A 30 5.04 -0.01 4.39
N ILE A 31 4.58 1.16 4.83
CA ILE A 31 3.76 1.32 6.04
C ILE A 31 2.45 0.53 5.89
N LEU A 32 1.77 0.65 4.74
CA LEU A 32 0.55 -0.12 4.47
C LEU A 32 0.80 -1.64 4.54
N MET A 33 1.84 -2.15 3.88
CA MET A 33 2.12 -3.59 3.87
C MET A 33 2.41 -4.14 5.27
N ASN A 34 3.13 -3.37 6.11
CA ASN A 34 3.37 -3.75 7.51
C ASN A 34 2.07 -3.80 8.32
N LEU A 35 1.18 -2.81 8.17
CA LEU A 35 -0.10 -2.80 8.87
C LEU A 35 -1.01 -3.96 8.45
N LEU A 36 -1.02 -4.29 7.16
CA LEU A 36 -1.79 -5.43 6.64
C LEU A 36 -1.26 -6.75 7.20
N TRP A 37 0.06 -6.90 7.27
CA TRP A 37 0.70 -8.05 7.92
C TRP A 37 0.34 -8.15 9.40
N GLU A 38 0.42 -7.06 10.16
CA GLU A 38 0.03 -6.99 11.58
C GLU A 38 -1.45 -7.33 11.78
N ALA A 39 -2.31 -6.95 10.84
CA ALA A 39 -3.73 -7.28 10.85
C ALA A 39 -4.04 -8.73 10.42
N GLY A 40 -3.03 -9.55 10.09
CA GLY A 40 -3.23 -10.92 9.60
C GLY A 40 -3.83 -10.99 8.18
N LEU A 41 -3.79 -9.89 7.43
CA LEU A 41 -4.23 -9.85 6.04
C LEU A 41 -3.08 -10.29 5.12
N VAL A 42 -3.28 -11.39 4.39
CA VAL A 42 -2.28 -11.89 3.44
C VAL A 42 -2.28 -11.00 2.19
N ALA A 43 -1.08 -10.58 1.77
CA ALA A 43 -0.84 -9.65 0.66
C ALA A 43 -1.43 -10.07 -0.70
N GLY A 44 -1.94 -11.31 -0.85
CA GLY A 44 -2.68 -11.76 -2.03
C GLY A 44 -4.04 -11.09 -2.23
N ALA A 45 -4.51 -10.27 -1.28
CA ALA A 45 -5.75 -9.52 -1.40
C ALA A 45 -5.65 -8.25 -2.27
N PHE A 46 -4.44 -7.83 -2.65
CA PHE A 46 -4.23 -6.57 -3.38
C PHE A 46 -3.63 -6.82 -4.75
N ASP A 47 -4.22 -6.23 -5.78
CA ASP A 47 -3.60 -6.14 -7.10
C ASP A 47 -2.37 -5.20 -7.01
N ALA A 48 -1.22 -5.70 -7.46
CA ALA A 48 0.01 -4.93 -7.53
C ALA A 48 -0.14 -3.73 -8.48
N ASP A 49 -0.90 -3.87 -9.56
CA ASP A 49 -1.14 -2.76 -10.47
C ASP A 49 -1.97 -1.67 -9.77
N ASP A 50 -2.97 -2.02 -8.96
CA ASP A 50 -3.73 -1.03 -8.17
C ASP A 50 -2.89 -0.38 -7.06
N LEU A 51 -2.01 -1.15 -6.42
CA LEU A 51 -1.22 -0.68 -5.28
C LEU A 51 -0.04 0.18 -5.71
N PHE A 52 0.72 -0.30 -6.69
CA PHE A 52 1.94 0.37 -7.12
C PHE A 52 1.65 1.42 -8.19
N ARG A 53 0.63 1.22 -9.04
CA ARG A 53 0.37 1.97 -10.30
C ARG A 53 1.65 2.63 -10.82
N PRO A 54 2.70 1.85 -11.09
CA PRO A 54 3.98 2.43 -11.45
C PRO A 54 3.84 3.12 -12.80
N ASP A 55 4.27 4.38 -12.88
CA ASP A 55 4.33 5.09 -14.15
C ASP A 55 5.24 4.32 -15.11
N LEU A 56 4.86 4.23 -16.39
CA LEU A 56 5.69 3.60 -17.43
C LEU A 56 7.12 4.16 -17.45
N ARG A 57 7.26 5.45 -17.10
CA ARG A 57 8.56 6.13 -16.97
C ARG A 57 9.46 5.50 -15.91
N ILE A 58 8.91 5.02 -14.80
CA ILE A 58 9.68 4.38 -13.73
C ILE A 58 10.28 3.08 -14.27
N PHE A 59 9.51 2.26 -14.98
CA PHE A 59 10.02 1.04 -15.60
C PHE A 59 11.10 1.33 -16.64
N GLN A 60 10.90 2.33 -17.49
CA GLN A 60 11.86 2.70 -18.53
C GLN A 60 13.19 3.16 -17.91
N THR A 61 13.13 4.05 -16.92
CA THR A 61 14.34 4.55 -16.23
C THR A 61 15.07 3.44 -15.49
N SER A 62 14.36 2.59 -14.72
CA SER A 62 14.98 1.49 -13.99
C SER A 62 15.58 0.43 -14.92
N THR A 63 14.93 0.12 -16.04
CA THR A 63 15.48 -0.80 -17.05
C THR A 63 16.75 -0.23 -17.66
N LYS A 64 16.73 1.07 -17.98
CA LYS A 64 17.91 1.78 -18.50
C LYS A 64 19.07 1.75 -17.49
N GLU A 65 18.81 2.06 -16.22
CA GLU A 65 19.83 2.01 -15.15
C GLU A 65 20.41 0.62 -14.93
N LEU A 66 19.61 -0.44 -15.08
CA LEU A 66 20.04 -1.83 -14.88
C LEU A 66 20.93 -2.37 -16.01
N PHE A 67 20.66 -1.99 -17.25
CA PHE A 67 21.30 -2.58 -18.43
C PHE A 67 22.31 -1.66 -19.14
N ASP A 68 22.28 -0.36 -18.87
CA ASP A 68 23.25 0.61 -19.42
C ASP A 68 24.40 0.92 -18.44
N SER A 69 24.63 0.07 -17.43
CA SER A 69 25.74 0.21 -16.47
C SER A 69 27.08 -0.29 -17.00
#